data_AF-A0A9E3H0P8-F1
#
_entry.id   AF-A0A9E3H0P8-F1
#
_cell.length_a   1.000
_cell.length_b   1.000
_cell.length_c   1.000
_cell.angle_alpha   90.00
_cell.angle_beta   90.00
_cell.angle_gamma   90.00
#
_symmetry.space_group_name_H-M   'P 1'
#
loop_
_entity.id
_entity.type
_entity.pdbx_description
1 polymer ?
#
loop_
_entity_poly.entity_id
_entity_poly.type
_entity_poly.pdbx_seq_one_letter_code
_entity_poly.pdbx_strand_id
1 'polypeptide(L)'
;MATAPYRAYTRTVVGAYSVPRWYEVLDRQVTLGQVTPADFADAPSRATQAAIPEQESAGIDIITGGGMHRRRHNRHAPEQTIVTNSCGFNRLPRHVALGKLRAMADPQAILPGEAG
;
A
#
# COMPACT_ATOMS: atom_id res chain seq x y z
N MET A 1 -9.68 19.00 20.49
CA MET A 1 -9.44 19.51 19.13
C MET A 1 -10.50 18.92 18.22
N ALA A 2 -11.44 19.73 17.73
CA ALA A 2 -12.36 19.26 16.69
C ALA A 2 -11.56 19.11 15.39
N THR A 3 -11.43 17.89 14.89
CA THR A 3 -10.84 17.62 13.57
C THR A 3 -11.74 18.24 12.52
N ALA A 4 -11.16 19.03 11.61
CA ALA A 4 -11.89 19.55 10.46
C ALA A 4 -12.56 18.38 9.71
N PRO A 5 -13.84 18.51 9.32
CA PRO A 5 -14.56 17.43 8.65
C PRO A 5 -13.92 17.11 7.29
N TYR A 6 -13.88 15.83 6.94
CA TYR A 6 -13.42 15.40 5.62
C TYR A 6 -14.34 15.92 4.52
N ARG A 7 -13.79 16.24 3.35
CA ARG A 7 -14.58 16.66 2.18
C ARG A 7 -15.55 15.55 1.77
N ALA A 8 -16.73 15.90 1.24
CA ALA A 8 -17.61 14.95 0.58
C ALA A 8 -16.84 14.08 -0.44
N TYR A 9 -17.08 12.78 -0.40
CA TYR A 9 -16.38 11.78 -1.24
C TYR A 9 -14.86 11.74 -1.05
N THR A 10 -14.37 11.94 0.19
CA THR A 10 -12.96 11.71 0.53
C THR A 10 -12.58 10.25 0.27
N ARG A 11 -11.49 10.03 -0.47
CA ARG A 11 -11.00 8.73 -0.92
C ARG A 11 -9.80 8.30 -0.11
N THR A 12 -9.79 7.03 0.25
CA THR A 12 -8.64 6.38 0.87
C THR A 12 -8.60 4.92 0.46
N VAL A 13 -7.50 4.26 0.79
CA VAL A 13 -7.33 2.83 0.61
C VAL A 13 -7.02 2.16 1.93
N VAL A 14 -7.55 0.96 2.14
CA VAL A 14 -7.37 0.22 3.39
C VAL A 14 -6.52 -1.01 3.16
N GLY A 15 -5.43 -1.12 3.92
CA GLY A 15 -4.63 -2.33 3.96
C GLY A 15 -3.42 -2.28 3.04
N ALA A 16 -3.18 -3.37 2.32
CA ALA A 16 -1.90 -3.60 1.68
C ALA A 16 -1.87 -3.15 0.22
N TYR A 17 -0.92 -2.27 -0.11
CA TYR A 17 -0.67 -1.81 -1.46
C TYR A 17 0.23 -2.78 -2.24
N SER A 18 0.37 -2.56 -3.57
CA SER A 18 1.21 -3.42 -4.42
C SER A 18 2.67 -3.34 -3.99
N VAL A 19 3.27 -4.51 -3.71
CA VAL A 19 4.68 -4.63 -3.37
C VAL A 19 5.53 -4.62 -4.65
N PRO A 20 6.67 -3.91 -4.67
CA PRO A 20 7.60 -3.98 -5.80
C PRO A 20 8.11 -5.41 -6.03
N ARG A 21 8.32 -5.81 -7.29
CA ARG A 21 8.80 -7.17 -7.62
C ARG A 21 10.18 -7.50 -7.04
N TRP A 22 11.04 -6.49 -6.91
CA TRP A 22 12.35 -6.65 -6.28
C TRP A 22 12.25 -7.05 -4.80
N TYR A 23 11.14 -6.72 -4.13
CA TYR A 23 10.93 -6.98 -2.71
C TYR A 23 10.91 -8.48 -2.41
N GLU A 24 10.15 -9.24 -3.20
CA GLU A 24 10.05 -10.70 -3.07
C GLU A 24 11.38 -11.40 -3.42
N VAL A 25 12.12 -10.86 -4.39
CA VAL A 25 13.45 -11.37 -4.77
C VAL A 25 14.46 -11.14 -3.64
N LEU A 26 14.43 -9.96 -3.01
CA LEU A 26 15.30 -9.65 -1.88
C LEU A 26 14.94 -10.48 -0.65
N ASP A 27 13.65 -10.62 -0.31
CA ASP A 27 13.18 -11.47 0.79
C ASP A 27 13.63 -12.92 0.62
N ARG A 28 13.51 -13.46 -0.60
CA ARG A 28 13.98 -14.81 -0.93
C ARG A 28 15.48 -14.97 -0.70
N GLN A 29 16.29 -13.98 -1.05
CA GLN A 29 17.75 -14.02 -0.83
C GLN A 29 18.10 -14.03 0.66
N VAL A 30 17.33 -13.33 1.49
CA VAL A 30 17.46 -13.43 2.95
C VAL A 30 17.11 -14.83 3.43
N THR A 31 16.02 -15.42 2.94
CA THR A 31 15.63 -16.81 3.26
C THR A 31 16.71 -17.82 2.90
N LEU A 32 17.42 -17.59 1.80
CA LEU A 32 18.52 -18.44 1.33
C LEU A 32 19.86 -18.15 2.03
N GLY A 33 19.91 -17.19 2.95
CA GLY A 33 21.14 -16.78 3.63
C GLY A 33 22.15 -16.07 2.72
N GLN A 34 21.72 -15.62 1.53
CA GLN A 34 22.58 -14.92 0.56
C GLN A 34 22.72 -13.42 0.87
N VAL A 35 21.77 -12.88 1.64
CA VAL A 35 21.70 -11.48 2.07
C VAL A 35 21.30 -11.47 3.56
N THR A 36 21.78 -10.51 4.34
CA THR A 36 21.47 -10.49 5.78
C THR A 36 20.08 -9.87 6.03
N PRO A 37 19.40 -10.23 7.15
CA PRO A 37 18.17 -9.54 7.55
C PRO A 37 18.35 -8.03 7.76
N ALA A 38 19.57 -7.58 8.08
CA ALA A 38 19.90 -6.17 8.23
C ALA A 38 19.84 -5.43 6.88
N ASP A 39 20.30 -6.07 5.79
CA ASP A 39 20.24 -5.51 4.43
C ASP A 39 18.78 -5.38 3.94
N PHE A 40 17.87 -6.22 4.46
CA PHE A 40 16.44 -6.15 4.16
C PHE A 40 15.69 -5.12 5.02
N ALA A 41 16.30 -4.62 6.11
CA ALA A 41 15.59 -3.82 7.11
C ALA A 41 15.00 -2.51 6.55
N ASP A 42 15.63 -1.92 5.52
CA ASP A 42 15.15 -0.70 4.86
C ASP A 42 14.12 -0.97 3.73
N ALA A 43 14.00 -2.21 3.27
CA ALA A 43 13.10 -2.57 2.17
C ALA A 43 11.64 -2.13 2.40
N PRO A 44 11.03 -2.34 3.59
CA PRO A 44 9.67 -1.84 3.87
C PRO A 44 9.53 -0.33 3.70
N SER A 45 10.52 0.45 4.15
CA SER A 45 10.52 1.91 4.05
C SER A 45 10.58 2.36 2.59
N ARG A 46 11.42 1.70 1.78
CA ARG A 46 11.51 1.97 0.33
C ARG A 46 10.23 1.62 -0.40
N ALA A 47 9.59 0.50 -0.04
CA ALA A 47 8.30 0.13 -0.60
C ALA A 47 7.19 1.14 -0.22
N THR A 48 7.19 1.64 1.02
CA THR A 48 6.28 2.72 1.46
C THR A 48 6.52 4.00 0.67
N GLN A 49 7.76 4.46 0.56
CA GLN A 49 8.14 5.65 -0.20
C GLN A 49 7.71 5.56 -1.66
N ALA A 50 7.79 4.37 -2.27
CA ALA A 50 7.31 4.17 -3.62
C ALA A 50 5.78 4.15 -3.74
N ALA A 51 5.05 3.76 -2.69
CA ALA A 51 3.58 3.70 -2.70
C ALA A 51 2.91 5.07 -2.56
N ILE A 52 3.60 6.06 -1.97
CA ILE A 52 3.06 7.40 -1.73
C ILE A 52 2.82 8.14 -3.06
N PRO A 53 3.81 8.31 -3.96
CA PRO A 53 3.60 9.02 -5.23
C PRO A 53 2.54 8.39 -6.12
N GLU A 54 2.35 7.06 -6.05
CA GLU A 54 1.30 6.40 -6.82
C GLU A 54 -0.09 6.75 -6.29
N GLN A 55 -0.28 6.80 -4.96
CA GLN A 55 -1.53 7.24 -4.35
C GLN A 55 -1.79 8.73 -4.60
N GLU A 56 -0.76 9.57 -4.51
CA GLU A 56 -0.85 11.01 -4.83
C GLU A 56 -1.23 11.22 -6.29
N SER A 57 -0.53 10.58 -7.23
CA SER A 57 -0.78 10.70 -8.66
C SER A 57 -2.13 10.12 -9.11
N ALA A 58 -2.69 9.20 -8.33
CA ALA A 58 -4.03 8.68 -8.54
C ALA A 58 -5.12 9.58 -7.92
N GLY A 59 -4.76 10.60 -7.15
CA GLY A 59 -5.71 11.49 -6.50
C GLY A 59 -6.35 10.87 -5.25
N ILE A 60 -5.64 10.05 -4.48
CA ILE A 60 -6.14 9.60 -3.17
C ILE A 60 -5.97 10.71 -2.13
N ASP A 61 -7.02 11.03 -1.37
CA ASP A 61 -7.04 12.17 -0.44
C ASP A 61 -6.31 11.86 0.87
N ILE A 62 -6.54 10.65 1.42
CA ILE A 62 -5.86 10.19 2.64
C ILE A 62 -4.90 9.08 2.26
N ILE A 63 -3.62 9.44 2.18
CA ILE A 63 -2.51 8.55 1.81
C ILE A 63 -2.21 7.55 2.95
N THR A 64 -1.93 6.31 2.58
CA THR A 64 -1.49 5.28 3.54
C THR A 64 -0.12 4.72 3.17
N GLY A 65 0.59 4.15 4.15
CA GLY A 65 1.85 3.45 3.90
C GLY A 65 1.70 2.07 3.25
N GLY A 66 0.49 1.68 2.81
CA GLY A 66 0.26 0.42 2.11
C GLY A 66 0.59 -0.85 2.91
N GLY A 67 0.69 -0.76 4.24
CA GLY A 67 0.98 -1.91 5.11
C GLY A 67 2.37 -2.53 4.92
N MET A 68 3.33 -1.82 4.32
CA MET A 68 4.65 -2.37 3.97
C MET A 68 5.47 -2.79 5.18
N HIS A 69 5.38 -2.08 6.31
CA HIS A 69 6.09 -2.46 7.54
C HIS A 69 5.62 -3.77 8.19
N ARG A 70 4.47 -4.31 7.74
CA ARG A 70 3.99 -5.65 8.11
C ARG A 70 4.50 -6.74 7.15
N ARG A 71 5.33 -6.37 6.15
CA ARG A 71 5.90 -7.26 5.13
C ARG A 71 7.35 -7.62 5.49
N ARG A 72 7.61 -8.10 6.71
CA ARG A 72 8.97 -8.46 7.10
C ARG A 72 9.40 -9.80 6.48
N HIS A 73 10.71 -10.02 6.49
CA HIS A 73 11.25 -11.35 6.25
C HIS A 73 10.61 -12.34 7.24
N ASN A 74 10.20 -13.51 6.74
CA ASN A 74 9.42 -14.52 7.47
C ASN A 74 7.93 -14.19 7.71
N ARG A 75 7.30 -13.36 6.88
CA ARG A 75 5.87 -12.97 7.01
C ARG A 75 4.87 -14.14 7.15
N HIS A 76 5.20 -15.32 6.64
CA HIS A 76 4.35 -16.51 6.72
C HIS A 76 4.50 -17.31 8.02
N ALA A 77 5.34 -16.87 8.95
CA ALA A 77 5.42 -17.46 10.27
C ALA A 77 4.04 -17.49 10.95
N PRO A 78 3.69 -18.56 11.67
CA PRO A 78 2.41 -18.67 12.37
C PRO A 78 2.13 -17.45 13.25
N GLU A 79 3.15 -16.92 13.93
CA GLU A 79 3.06 -15.77 14.83
C GLU A 79 2.82 -14.44 14.08
N GLN A 80 3.10 -14.41 12.77
CA GLN A 80 2.96 -13.23 11.90
C GLN A 80 1.76 -13.34 10.96
N THR A 81 0.99 -14.43 11.04
CA THR A 81 -0.20 -14.65 10.21
C THR A 81 -1.37 -13.85 10.77
N ILE A 82 -1.89 -12.92 9.96
CA ILE A 82 -3.01 -12.04 10.33
C ILE A 82 -4.13 -12.20 9.31
N VAL A 83 -5.37 -12.34 9.79
CA VAL A 83 -6.56 -12.20 8.96
C VAL A 83 -6.62 -10.74 8.49
N THR A 84 -6.39 -10.50 7.20
CA THR A 84 -6.38 -9.15 6.63
C THR A 84 -7.49 -9.00 5.60
N ASN A 85 -8.26 -7.91 5.72
CA ASN A 85 -9.24 -7.44 4.73
C ASN A 85 -8.56 -6.67 3.58
N SER A 86 -7.41 -7.14 3.08
CA SER A 86 -6.67 -6.40 2.05
C SER A 86 -7.54 -6.21 0.81
N CYS A 87 -7.76 -4.97 0.37
CA CYS A 87 -8.62 -4.61 -0.76
C CYS A 87 -8.04 -4.97 -2.15
N GLY A 88 -7.21 -6.02 -2.23
CA GLY A 88 -6.83 -6.64 -3.50
C GLY A 88 -5.65 -6.02 -4.26
N PHE A 89 -4.92 -5.04 -3.71
CA PHE A 89 -3.74 -4.45 -4.37
C PHE A 89 -2.47 -5.29 -4.21
N ASN A 90 -2.32 -6.00 -3.09
CA ASN A 90 -1.07 -6.67 -2.70
C ASN A 90 -0.53 -7.70 -3.70
N ARG A 91 -1.39 -8.34 -4.51
CA ARG A 91 -0.98 -9.37 -5.49
C ARG A 91 -0.98 -8.86 -6.93
N LEU A 92 -1.16 -7.56 -7.15
CA LEU A 92 -1.21 -6.98 -8.48
C LEU A 92 0.17 -6.42 -8.87
N PRO A 93 0.54 -6.49 -10.15
CA PRO A 93 1.60 -5.64 -10.68
C PRO A 93 1.29 -4.17 -10.38
N ARG A 94 2.32 -3.36 -10.08
CA ARG A 94 2.15 -1.95 -9.69
C ARG A 94 1.31 -1.13 -10.67
N HIS A 95 1.49 -1.33 -11.98
CA HIS A 95 0.72 -0.61 -13.00
C HIS A 95 -0.79 -0.94 -12.93
N VAL A 96 -1.17 -2.18 -12.59
CA VAL A 96 -2.57 -2.58 -12.41
C VAL A 96 -3.13 -2.00 -11.11
N ALA A 97 -2.33 -2.00 -10.04
CA ALA A 97 -2.69 -1.36 -8.78
C ALA A 97 -2.95 0.14 -8.97
N LEU A 98 -2.06 0.84 -9.68
CA LEU A 98 -2.23 2.26 -10.03
C LEU A 98 -3.49 2.49 -10.88
N GLY A 99 -3.74 1.64 -11.88
CA GLY A 99 -4.96 1.71 -12.70
C GLY A 99 -6.23 1.58 -11.87
N LYS A 100 -6.24 0.67 -10.89
CA LYS A 100 -7.35 0.54 -9.93
C LYS A 100 -7.51 1.77 -9.04
N LEU A 101 -6.42 2.36 -8.57
CA LEU A 101 -6.50 3.61 -7.77
C LEU A 101 -7.15 4.73 -8.59
N ARG A 102 -6.72 4.91 -9.84
CA ARG A 102 -7.29 5.91 -10.74
C ARG A 102 -8.78 5.69 -10.96
N ALA A 103 -9.18 4.46 -11.29
CA ALA A 103 -10.59 4.10 -11.47
C ALA A 103 -11.45 4.35 -10.22
N MET A 104 -10.89 4.24 -9.01
CA MET A 104 -11.60 4.58 -7.76
C MET A 104 -11.65 6.09 -7.50
N ALA A 105 -10.70 6.85 -8.04
CA ALA A 105 -10.59 8.29 -7.82
C ALA A 105 -11.35 9.13 -8.86
N ASP A 106 -11.44 8.63 -10.10
CA ASP A 106 -12.11 9.28 -11.24
C ASP A 106 -13.59 9.67 -10.97
N PRO A 107 -14.42 8.86 -10.27
CA PRO A 107 -15.83 9.18 -10.08
C PRO A 107 -16.08 10.49 -9.34
N GLN A 108 -15.13 10.99 -8.54
CA GLN A 108 -15.29 12.26 -7.82
C GLN A 108 -15.47 13.46 -8.77
N ALA A 109 -15.00 13.37 -10.01
CA ALA A 109 -15.22 14.41 -11.02
C ALA A 109 -16.70 14.50 -11.47
N ILE A 110 -17.48 13.45 -11.22
CA ILE A 110 -18.86 13.28 -11.74
C ILE A 110 -19.89 13.33 -10.60
N LEU A 111 -19.48 13.04 -9.36
CA LEU A 111 -20.37 13.07 -8.20
C LEU A 111 -20.50 14.51 -7.66
N PRO A 112 -21.69 15.13 -7.72
CA PRO A 112 -21.91 16.46 -7.15
C PRO A 112 -21.70 16.40 -5.63
N GLY A 113 -20.79 17.23 -5.13
CA GLY A 113 -20.39 17.28 -3.73
C GLY A 113 -21.48 17.86 -2.84
N GLU A 114 -22.52 17.09 -2.54
CA GLU A 114 -23.44 17.40 -1.45
C GLU A 114 -22.71 17.09 -0.14
N ALA A 115 -22.03 18.10 0.42
CA ALA A 115 -21.51 18.06 1.78
C ALA A 115 -22.71 18.21 2.73
N GLY A 116 -23.29 17.07 3.13
CA GLY A 116 -24.25 17.01 4.24
C GLY A 116 -23.62 17.38 5.57
#